data_AF-A0A7V4LF11-F1
#
_entry.id   AF-A0A7V4LF11-F1
#
_cell.length_a   1.000
_cell.length_b   1.000
_cell.length_c   1.000
_cell.angle_alpha   90.00
_cell.angle_beta   90.00
_cell.angle_gamma   90.00
#
_symmetry.space_group_name_H-M   'P 1'
#
loop_
_entity.id
_entity.type
_entity.pdbx_description
1 polymer ?
#
loop_
_entity_poly.entity_id
_entity_poly.type
_entity_poly.pdbx_seq_one_letter_code
_entity_poly.pdbx_strand_id
1 'polypeptide(L)'
;MTRIPVVDKRSASQPDAAPAGTTAAAGEPADPAATPVARSSERPAEQTPPDARLAAAEAERDEWRERALRLAADLDNLRKLVDRRVEDEVFRREQERLARWLDLGDALDRALRHSTGASPEWRNGLEDIVRTFDELLGRSGVARVDTAGPFDPTLHEAIAVVPDPSRPDGSIAAVERAGWKNGDRLLRPAAVVVVRNGAT
;
A
#
# COMPACT_ATOMS: atom_id res chain seq x y z
N MET A 1 6.92 30.94 28.42
CA MET A 1 7.23 30.13 27.22
C MET A 1 6.59 30.82 26.01
N THR A 2 6.96 32.07 25.69
CA THR A 2 8.27 32.57 25.23
C THR A 2 8.41 32.41 23.71
N ARG A 3 8.17 33.52 22.98
CA ARG A 3 8.43 33.65 21.54
C ARG A 3 9.88 33.30 21.22
N ILE A 4 10.10 32.50 20.17
CA ILE A 4 11.41 32.31 19.57
C ILE A 4 11.54 33.35 18.42
N PRO A 5 12.57 34.21 18.41
CA PRO A 5 12.70 35.28 17.43
C PRO A 5 13.38 34.82 16.14
N VAL A 6 13.02 35.48 15.03
CA VAL A 6 13.75 35.41 13.75
C VAL A 6 15.00 36.29 13.85
N VAL A 7 16.17 35.76 13.44
CA VAL A 7 17.40 36.55 13.25
C VAL A 7 18.08 36.11 11.95
N ASP A 8 18.11 37.01 10.97
CA ASP A 8 18.99 36.95 9.81
C ASP A 8 20.30 37.68 10.16
N LYS A 9 21.46 37.06 9.90
CA LYS A 9 22.77 37.70 9.91
C LYS A 9 23.71 37.05 8.89
N ARG A 10 23.99 37.79 7.81
CA ARG A 10 25.19 37.62 6.98
C ARG A 10 26.41 38.15 7.75
N SER A 11 27.58 37.51 7.63
CA SER A 11 28.89 38.13 7.31
C SER A 11 30.10 37.24 7.69
N ALA A 12 31.05 37.09 6.74
CA ALA A 12 32.46 36.61 6.80
C ALA A 12 32.74 35.73 5.56
N SER A 13 33.36 36.23 4.48
CA SER A 13 34.82 36.33 4.25
C SER A 13 35.58 35.03 4.60
N GLN A 14 35.97 34.20 3.61
CA GLN A 14 37.15 34.31 2.71
C GLN A 14 38.49 33.90 3.41
N PRO A 15 39.51 33.42 2.66
CA PRO A 15 39.53 32.35 1.65
C PRO A 15 40.77 31.41 1.87
N ASP A 16 41.05 30.44 0.98
CA ASP A 16 42.44 29.92 0.83
C ASP A 16 42.74 29.47 -0.62
N ALA A 17 44.03 29.40 -0.96
CA ALA A 17 44.61 29.49 -2.30
C ALA A 17 44.88 28.10 -2.96
N ALA A 18 44.62 27.91 -4.27
CA ALA A 18 45.57 28.04 -5.41
C ALA A 18 46.64 26.89 -5.51
N PRO A 19 47.52 26.81 -6.54
CA PRO A 19 47.58 27.48 -7.86
C PRO A 19 47.30 26.44 -9.00
N ALA A 20 47.77 26.45 -10.26
CA ALA A 20 48.67 27.29 -11.08
C ALA A 20 48.35 27.14 -12.59
N GLY A 21 49.10 27.82 -13.48
CA GLY A 21 49.19 27.51 -14.92
C GLY A 21 48.47 28.50 -15.86
N THR A 22 48.96 29.73 -16.12
CA THR A 22 50.08 30.08 -17.05
C THR A 22 49.65 30.13 -18.53
N THR A 23 49.88 31.18 -19.35
CA THR A 23 50.36 32.58 -19.18
C THR A 23 50.16 33.38 -20.49
N ALA A 24 49.68 34.64 -20.41
CA ALA A 24 49.89 35.82 -21.31
C ALA A 24 49.71 35.69 -22.86
N ALA A 25 49.64 36.76 -23.69
CA ALA A 25 49.62 38.23 -23.52
C ALA A 25 48.76 38.83 -24.68
N ALA A 26 47.86 39.80 -24.46
CA ALA A 26 48.09 41.26 -24.39
C ALA A 26 48.49 41.94 -25.73
N GLY A 27 47.65 42.87 -26.23
CA GLY A 27 47.94 43.75 -27.38
C GLY A 27 46.70 44.49 -27.93
N GLU A 28 46.64 45.81 -27.71
CA GLU A 28 45.54 46.75 -28.06
C GLU A 28 46.14 48.19 -28.05
N PRO A 29 45.57 49.27 -28.67
CA PRO A 29 44.58 49.45 -29.75
C PRO A 29 45.12 50.28 -30.96
N ALA A 30 44.28 50.58 -31.99
CA ALA A 30 44.10 51.93 -32.59
C ALA A 30 43.11 51.96 -33.80
N ASP A 31 42.44 53.10 -33.99
CA ASP A 31 41.33 53.46 -34.92
C ASP A 31 41.84 54.45 -36.02
N PRO A 32 41.06 55.10 -36.92
CA PRO A 32 39.85 54.76 -37.73
C PRO A 32 40.04 54.94 -39.27
N ALA A 33 39.14 54.40 -40.12
CA ALA A 33 38.88 54.93 -41.48
C ALA A 33 37.54 54.46 -42.09
N ALA A 34 36.98 55.25 -43.03
CA ALA A 34 35.59 55.16 -43.47
C ALA A 34 35.26 54.18 -44.63
N THR A 35 33.97 53.82 -44.63
CA THR A 35 33.08 53.12 -45.60
C THR A 35 33.32 53.38 -47.11
N PRO A 36 32.87 52.46 -48.02
CA PRO A 36 31.44 52.33 -48.34
C PRO A 36 30.85 50.93 -48.56
N VAL A 37 29.63 50.78 -48.04
CA VAL A 37 28.45 49.99 -48.49
C VAL A 37 28.65 48.98 -49.64
N ALA A 38 28.41 47.69 -49.36
CA ALA A 38 27.98 46.73 -50.38
C ALA A 38 27.04 45.64 -49.82
N ARG A 39 25.74 45.82 -50.06
CA ARG A 39 24.66 44.81 -50.04
C ARG A 39 24.39 44.09 -48.71
N SER A 40 23.43 44.66 -47.98
CA SER A 40 22.51 43.90 -47.14
C SER A 40 21.92 42.72 -47.93
N SER A 41 22.34 41.50 -47.65
CA SER A 41 21.53 40.31 -47.89
C SER A 41 20.51 40.18 -46.77
N GLU A 42 19.56 41.11 -46.74
CA GLU A 42 18.28 40.86 -46.10
C GLU A 42 17.66 39.65 -46.81
N ARG A 43 17.90 38.45 -46.26
CA ARG A 43 16.91 37.38 -46.37
C ARG A 43 15.58 38.03 -45.99
N PRO A 44 14.52 37.91 -46.79
CA PRO A 44 13.22 38.36 -46.35
C PRO A 44 12.98 37.76 -44.97
N ALA A 45 12.80 38.62 -43.97
CA ALA A 45 12.11 38.19 -42.78
C ALA A 45 10.73 37.82 -43.28
N GLU A 46 10.51 36.53 -43.50
CA GLU A 46 9.24 36.00 -43.98
C GLU A 46 8.26 36.21 -42.84
N GLN A 47 7.63 37.39 -42.86
CA GLN A 47 6.71 37.85 -41.83
C GLN A 47 5.48 36.97 -41.94
N THR A 48 5.54 35.84 -41.24
CA THR A 48 4.43 34.90 -41.07
C THR A 48 3.20 35.74 -40.79
N PRO A 49 2.15 35.69 -41.65
CA PRO A 49 1.02 36.60 -41.54
C PRO A 49 0.47 36.61 -40.10
N PRO A 50 -0.04 37.74 -39.60
CA PRO A 50 -0.60 37.82 -38.25
C PRO A 50 -1.59 36.68 -37.96
N ASP A 51 -2.43 36.34 -38.95
CA ASP A 51 -3.40 35.25 -38.89
C ASP A 51 -2.74 33.87 -38.74
N ALA A 52 -1.61 33.63 -39.41
CA ALA A 52 -0.86 32.39 -39.30
C ALA A 52 -0.11 32.26 -37.97
N ARG A 53 0.32 33.38 -37.36
CA ARG A 53 0.86 33.41 -35.99
C ARG A 53 -0.22 33.17 -34.94
N LEU A 54 -1.41 33.75 -35.14
CA LEU A 54 -2.58 33.50 -34.29
C LEU A 54 -2.98 32.03 -34.36
N ALA A 55 -3.15 31.46 -35.57
CA ALA A 55 -3.49 30.05 -35.75
C ALA A 55 -2.47 29.09 -35.11
N ALA A 56 -1.17 29.39 -35.20
CA ALA A 56 -0.13 28.60 -34.52
C ALA A 56 -0.26 28.68 -32.98
N ALA A 57 -0.47 29.87 -32.42
CA ALA A 57 -0.66 30.05 -30.98
C ALA A 57 -1.96 29.39 -30.46
N GLU A 58 -3.03 29.36 -31.27
CA GLU A 58 -4.26 28.64 -30.94
C GLU A 58 -4.08 27.12 -30.98
N ALA A 59 -3.33 26.59 -31.95
CA ALA A 59 -2.98 25.18 -32.02
C ALA A 59 -2.11 24.75 -30.82
N GLU A 60 -1.08 25.53 -30.45
CA GLU A 60 -0.29 25.30 -29.25
C GLU A 60 -1.14 25.35 -27.97
N ARG A 61 -2.02 26.35 -27.84
CA ARG A 61 -2.97 26.46 -26.72
C ARG A 61 -3.80 25.19 -26.57
N ASP A 62 -4.37 24.70 -27.67
CA ASP A 62 -5.27 23.54 -27.64
C ASP A 62 -4.51 22.23 -27.42
N GLU A 63 -3.29 22.09 -27.94
CA GLU A 63 -2.39 20.97 -27.64
C GLU A 63 -2.00 20.93 -26.15
N TRP A 64 -1.62 22.08 -25.57
CA TRP A 64 -1.36 22.19 -24.12
C TRP A 64 -2.60 21.95 -23.28
N ARG A 65 -3.78 22.38 -23.73
CA ARG A 65 -5.06 22.13 -23.07
C ARG A 65 -5.41 20.65 -23.08
N GLU A 66 -5.20 19.95 -24.19
CA GLU A 66 -5.42 18.49 -24.29
C GLU A 66 -4.45 17.74 -23.35
N ARG A 67 -3.16 18.10 -23.36
CA ARG A 67 -2.16 17.54 -22.42
C ARG A 67 -2.58 17.77 -20.97
N ALA A 68 -3.01 18.98 -20.61
CA ALA A 68 -3.45 19.30 -19.25
C ALA A 68 -4.71 18.52 -18.83
N LEU A 69 -5.68 18.35 -19.73
CA LEU A 69 -6.88 17.52 -19.48
C LEU A 69 -6.53 16.04 -19.29
N ARG A 70 -5.61 15.50 -20.11
CA ARG A 70 -5.11 14.12 -19.96
C ARG A 70 -4.40 13.93 -18.61
N LEU A 71 -3.47 14.82 -18.27
CA LEU A 71 -2.77 14.79 -16.97
C LEU A 71 -3.72 14.92 -15.78
N ALA A 72 -4.77 15.74 -15.89
CA ALA A 72 -5.78 15.86 -14.84
C ALA A 72 -6.57 14.56 -14.64
N ALA A 73 -6.92 13.86 -15.72
CA ALA A 73 -7.55 12.54 -15.66
C ALA A 73 -6.61 11.47 -15.08
N ASP A 74 -5.33 11.48 -15.47
CA ASP A 74 -4.32 10.55 -14.95
C ASP A 74 -4.09 10.76 -13.43
N LEU A 75 -4.07 12.01 -12.96
CA LEU A 75 -3.96 12.35 -11.54
C LEU A 75 -5.20 11.92 -10.73
N ASP A 76 -6.41 12.07 -11.27
CA ASP A 76 -7.64 11.60 -10.62
C ASP A 76 -7.69 10.07 -10.54
N ASN A 77 -7.27 9.37 -11.61
CA ASN A 77 -7.11 7.92 -11.61
C ASN A 77 -6.05 7.44 -10.60
N LEU A 78 -4.89 8.10 -10.54
CA LEU A 78 -3.82 7.80 -9.57
C LEU A 78 -4.31 8.03 -8.15
N ARG A 79 -5.00 9.13 -7.87
CA ARG A 79 -5.59 9.42 -6.56
C ARG A 79 -6.54 8.31 -6.13
N LYS A 80 -7.52 7.95 -6.97
CA LYS A 80 -8.47 6.86 -6.71
C LYS A 80 -7.80 5.50 -6.52
N LEU A 81 -6.61 5.28 -7.07
CA LEU A 81 -5.83 4.06 -6.86
C LEU A 81 -5.08 4.10 -5.53
N VAL A 82 -4.47 5.24 -5.18
CA VAL A 82 -3.77 5.45 -3.91
C VAL A 82 -4.74 5.38 -2.74
N ASP A 83 -5.91 6.03 -2.82
CA ASP A 83 -6.93 6.02 -1.76
C ASP A 83 -7.36 4.57 -1.43
N ARG A 84 -7.74 3.77 -2.44
CA ARG A 84 -8.05 2.34 -2.29
C ARG A 84 -6.89 1.52 -1.72
N ARG A 85 -5.65 1.80 -2.15
CA ARG A 85 -4.47 1.10 -1.63
C ARG A 85 -4.21 1.43 -0.15
N VAL A 86 -4.41 2.67 0.26
CA VAL A 86 -4.27 3.08 1.67
C VAL A 86 -5.34 2.40 2.52
N GLU A 87 -6.58 2.32 2.06
CA GLU A 87 -7.66 1.58 2.72
C GLU A 87 -7.30 0.09 2.90
N ASP A 88 -6.85 -0.57 1.83
CA ASP A 88 -6.41 -1.97 1.88
C ASP A 88 -5.19 -2.20 2.79
N GLU A 89 -4.21 -1.30 2.80
CA GLU A 89 -3.04 -1.38 3.70
C GLU A 89 -3.41 -1.16 5.16
N VAL A 90 -4.31 -0.22 5.47
CA VAL A 90 -4.85 0.00 6.83
C VAL A 90 -5.60 -1.22 7.30
N PHE A 91 -6.50 -1.76 6.46
CA PHE A 91 -7.27 -2.96 6.78
C PHE A 91 -6.35 -4.17 7.03
N ARG A 92 -5.36 -4.42 6.17
CA ARG A 92 -4.39 -5.52 6.34
C ARG A 92 -3.59 -5.39 7.63
N ARG A 93 -3.11 -4.20 7.98
CA ARG A 93 -2.38 -3.96 9.25
C ARG A 93 -3.27 -4.25 10.47
N GLU A 94 -4.57 -3.97 10.38
CA GLU A 94 -5.51 -4.33 11.45
C GLU A 94 -5.73 -5.84 11.53
N GLN A 95 -5.88 -6.52 10.39
CA GLN A 95 -5.92 -7.99 10.34
C GLN A 95 -4.67 -8.63 10.96
N GLU A 96 -3.47 -8.15 10.63
CA GLU A 96 -2.19 -8.61 11.21
C GLU A 96 -2.11 -8.36 12.73
N ARG A 97 -2.73 -7.26 13.22
CA ARG A 97 -2.83 -6.96 14.66
C ARG A 97 -3.74 -7.94 15.36
N LEU A 98 -4.91 -8.22 14.78
CA LEU A 98 -5.92 -9.14 15.31
C LEU A 98 -5.43 -10.60 15.25
N ALA A 99 -4.70 -10.98 14.20
CA ALA A 99 -4.13 -12.31 14.02
C ALA A 99 -3.26 -12.76 15.22
N ARG A 100 -2.50 -11.84 15.83
CA ARG A 100 -1.65 -12.14 17.01
C ARG A 100 -2.43 -12.53 18.26
N TRP A 101 -3.71 -12.18 18.35
CA TRP A 101 -4.57 -12.61 19.46
C TRP A 101 -5.17 -14.00 19.22
N LEU A 102 -5.24 -14.48 17.98
CA LEU A 102 -5.84 -15.78 17.66
C LEU A 102 -5.07 -16.96 18.27
N ASP A 103 -3.75 -16.82 18.43
CA ASP A 103 -2.90 -17.81 19.11
C ASP A 103 -3.26 -18.00 20.59
N LEU A 104 -3.78 -16.95 21.24
CA LEU A 104 -4.34 -17.03 22.61
C LEU A 104 -5.67 -17.80 22.61
N GLY A 105 -6.55 -17.53 21.63
CA GLY A 105 -7.77 -18.31 21.43
C GLY A 105 -7.48 -19.80 21.25
N ASP A 106 -6.52 -20.15 20.38
CA ASP A 106 -6.10 -21.53 20.19
C ASP A 106 -5.49 -22.15 21.46
N ALA A 107 -4.83 -21.34 22.31
CA ALA A 107 -4.29 -21.80 23.59
C ALA A 107 -5.40 -22.08 24.61
N LEU A 108 -6.45 -21.24 24.65
CA LEU A 108 -7.65 -21.47 25.47
C LEU A 108 -8.41 -22.72 25.00
N ASP A 109 -8.62 -22.88 23.68
CA ASP A 109 -9.26 -24.07 23.10
C ASP A 109 -8.45 -25.36 23.39
N ARG A 110 -7.10 -25.28 23.39
CA ARG A 110 -6.25 -26.39 23.82
C ARG A 110 -6.38 -26.66 25.32
N ALA A 111 -6.37 -25.62 26.17
CA ALA A 111 -6.52 -25.77 27.61
C ALA A 111 -7.87 -26.42 27.97
N LEU A 112 -8.95 -26.05 27.28
CA LEU A 112 -10.27 -26.64 27.46
C LEU A 112 -10.27 -28.12 27.07
N ARG A 113 -9.70 -28.48 25.91
CA ARG A 113 -9.54 -29.89 25.47
C ARG A 113 -8.74 -30.75 26.46
N HIS A 114 -7.75 -30.19 27.14
CA HIS A 114 -6.92 -30.91 28.13
C HIS A 114 -7.47 -30.85 29.57
N SER A 115 -8.63 -30.23 29.81
CA SER A 115 -9.26 -30.10 31.13
C SER A 115 -10.02 -31.36 31.60
N THR A 116 -9.79 -32.49 30.94
CA THR A 116 -10.34 -33.82 31.30
C THR A 116 -9.82 -34.25 32.67
N GLY A 117 -10.68 -34.13 33.69
CA GLY A 117 -10.34 -34.41 35.10
C GLY A 117 -10.31 -33.17 36.01
N ALA A 118 -10.38 -31.94 35.46
CA ALA A 118 -10.63 -30.74 36.25
C ALA A 118 -12.07 -30.76 36.82
N SER A 119 -12.34 -29.97 37.87
CA SER A 119 -13.70 -29.86 38.43
C SER A 119 -14.67 -29.19 37.44
N PRO A 120 -16.00 -29.42 37.57
CA PRO A 120 -16.99 -28.76 36.71
C PRO A 120 -16.91 -27.24 36.78
N GLU A 121 -16.67 -26.67 37.96
CA GLU A 121 -16.58 -25.23 38.19
C GLU A 121 -15.38 -24.62 37.44
N TRP A 122 -14.24 -25.33 37.42
CA TRP A 122 -13.06 -24.91 36.66
C TRP A 122 -13.31 -24.95 35.15
N ARG A 123 -14.00 -26.00 34.66
CA ARG A 123 -14.35 -26.11 33.24
C ARG A 123 -15.31 -25.00 32.80
N ASN A 124 -16.38 -24.77 33.55
CA ASN A 124 -17.33 -23.69 33.29
C ASN A 124 -16.64 -22.31 33.28
N GLY A 125 -15.74 -22.04 34.23
CA GLY A 125 -14.98 -20.78 34.26
C GLY A 125 -14.06 -20.60 33.04
N LEU A 126 -13.48 -21.68 32.52
CA LEU A 126 -12.68 -21.64 31.29
C LEU A 126 -13.56 -21.45 30.04
N GLU A 127 -14.72 -22.10 29.97
CA GLU A 127 -15.71 -21.89 28.91
C GLU A 127 -16.25 -20.45 28.89
N ASP A 128 -16.51 -19.85 30.05
CA ASP A 128 -16.87 -18.43 30.17
C ASP A 128 -15.77 -17.49 29.66
N ILE A 129 -14.49 -17.82 29.91
CA ILE A 129 -13.34 -17.06 29.39
C ILE A 129 -13.26 -17.19 27.85
N VAL A 130 -13.42 -18.40 27.31
CA VAL A 130 -13.46 -18.63 25.85
C VAL A 130 -14.60 -17.83 25.21
N ARG A 131 -15.82 -17.89 25.78
CA ARG A 131 -16.97 -17.12 25.29
C ARG A 131 -16.70 -15.60 25.34
N THR A 132 -16.14 -15.11 26.44
CA THR A 132 -15.80 -13.67 26.60
C THR A 132 -14.74 -13.22 25.59
N PHE A 133 -13.76 -14.08 25.27
CA PHE A 133 -12.75 -13.83 24.25
C PHE A 133 -13.36 -13.76 22.85
N ASP A 134 -14.23 -14.71 22.50
CA ASP A 134 -14.98 -14.72 21.24
C ASP A 134 -15.90 -13.48 21.11
N GLU A 135 -16.60 -13.08 22.19
CA GLU A 135 -17.41 -11.86 22.24
C GLU A 135 -16.58 -10.59 22.03
N LEU A 136 -15.38 -10.52 22.60
CA LEU A 136 -14.45 -9.39 22.41
C LEU A 136 -13.97 -9.29 20.96
N LEU A 137 -13.61 -10.41 20.32
CA LEU A 137 -13.27 -10.44 18.91
C LEU A 137 -14.48 -10.09 18.01
N GLY A 138 -15.67 -10.54 18.37
CA GLY A 138 -16.91 -10.19 17.67
C GLY A 138 -17.18 -8.67 17.62
N ARG A 139 -16.84 -7.94 18.69
CA ARG A 139 -16.92 -6.45 18.71
C ARG A 139 -15.94 -5.78 17.76
N SER A 140 -14.84 -6.45 17.39
CA SER A 140 -13.89 -6.00 16.37
C SER A 140 -14.21 -6.51 14.95
N GLY A 141 -15.40 -7.10 14.75
CA GLY A 141 -15.82 -7.67 13.46
C GLY A 141 -15.23 -9.05 13.15
N VAL A 142 -14.49 -9.65 14.10
CA VAL A 142 -13.82 -10.94 13.94
C VAL A 142 -14.71 -12.06 14.46
N ALA A 143 -14.99 -13.05 13.60
CA ALA A 143 -15.80 -14.23 13.93
C ALA A 143 -15.04 -15.51 13.60
N ARG A 144 -15.35 -16.60 14.33
CA ARG A 144 -14.89 -17.95 13.97
C ARG A 144 -15.50 -18.37 12.63
N VAL A 145 -14.76 -19.16 11.87
CA VAL A 145 -15.26 -19.86 10.68
C VAL A 145 -16.20 -20.97 11.14
N ASP A 146 -17.36 -21.09 10.50
CA ASP A 146 -18.29 -22.20 10.76
C ASP A 146 -17.73 -23.49 10.14
N THR A 147 -17.66 -24.54 10.96
CA THR A 147 -17.13 -25.86 10.63
C THR A 147 -18.17 -26.96 10.81
N ALA A 148 -19.45 -26.63 10.99
CA ALA A 148 -20.55 -27.60 11.06
C ALA A 148 -20.96 -28.15 9.68
N GLY A 149 -20.54 -27.47 8.59
CA GLY A 149 -20.83 -27.85 7.20
C GLY A 149 -19.82 -28.82 6.56
N PRO A 150 -19.93 -29.05 5.25
CA PRO A 150 -18.93 -29.78 4.47
C PRO A 150 -17.61 -29.00 4.37
N PHE A 151 -16.53 -29.69 4.02
CA PHE A 151 -15.23 -29.06 3.79
C PHE A 151 -15.28 -28.09 2.60
N ASP A 152 -14.94 -26.82 2.86
CA ASP A 152 -14.79 -25.76 1.86
C ASP A 152 -13.30 -25.32 1.76
N PRO A 153 -12.61 -25.55 0.63
CA PRO A 153 -11.21 -25.15 0.44
C PRO A 153 -10.93 -23.65 0.60
N THR A 154 -11.94 -22.79 0.51
CA THR A 154 -11.78 -21.33 0.69
C THR A 154 -11.77 -20.90 2.15
N LEU A 155 -12.27 -21.75 3.06
CA LEU A 155 -12.41 -21.47 4.49
C LEU A 155 -11.60 -22.43 5.39
N HIS A 156 -11.20 -23.58 4.84
CA HIS A 156 -10.63 -24.70 5.59
C HIS A 156 -9.31 -25.20 4.98
N GLU A 157 -8.39 -25.57 5.87
CA GLU A 157 -7.12 -26.22 5.54
C GLU A 157 -7.19 -27.67 6.03
N ALA A 158 -7.22 -28.64 5.10
CA ALA A 158 -7.24 -30.06 5.44
C ALA A 158 -5.84 -30.53 5.84
N ILE A 159 -5.61 -30.72 7.14
CA ILE A 159 -4.30 -31.13 7.69
C ILE A 159 -4.15 -32.65 7.83
N ALA A 160 -5.28 -33.38 7.88
CA ALA A 160 -5.31 -34.83 7.98
C ALA A 160 -6.60 -35.38 7.38
N VAL A 161 -6.59 -36.66 7.02
CA VAL A 161 -7.74 -37.37 6.48
C VAL A 161 -7.92 -38.68 7.25
N VAL A 162 -9.15 -38.96 7.68
CA VAL A 162 -9.48 -40.12 8.53
C VAL A 162 -10.70 -40.85 7.96
N PRO A 163 -10.71 -42.20 7.93
CA PRO A 163 -11.93 -42.96 7.64
C PRO A 163 -12.88 -42.93 8.84
N ASP A 164 -14.13 -42.53 8.63
CA ASP A 164 -15.19 -42.55 9.63
C ASP A 164 -16.51 -42.95 8.95
N PRO A 165 -16.95 -44.23 9.07
CA PRO A 165 -18.16 -44.71 8.41
C PRO A 165 -19.45 -44.16 9.05
N SER A 166 -19.36 -43.41 10.16
CA SER A 166 -20.51 -42.73 10.76
C SER A 166 -20.81 -41.37 10.13
N ARG A 167 -19.90 -40.84 9.29
CA ARG A 167 -20.00 -39.51 8.67
C ARG A 167 -19.85 -39.58 7.15
N PRO A 168 -20.49 -38.66 6.40
CA PRO A 168 -20.34 -38.61 4.95
C PRO A 168 -18.95 -38.13 4.55
N ASP A 169 -18.48 -38.59 3.39
CA ASP A 169 -17.22 -38.16 2.79
C ASP A 169 -17.19 -36.66 2.52
N GLY A 170 -16.04 -36.04 2.78
CA GLY A 170 -15.84 -34.60 2.67
C GLY A 170 -16.42 -33.79 3.83
N SER A 171 -16.97 -34.43 4.87
CA SER A 171 -17.32 -33.74 6.12
C SER A 171 -16.10 -33.50 7.02
N ILE A 172 -16.25 -32.55 7.95
CA ILE A 172 -15.22 -32.24 8.95
C ILE A 172 -15.36 -33.22 10.12
N ALA A 173 -14.32 -34.01 10.37
CA ALA A 173 -14.24 -34.96 11.48
C ALA A 173 -13.97 -34.23 12.81
N ALA A 174 -12.93 -33.37 12.79
CA ALA A 174 -12.47 -32.58 13.94
C ALA A 174 -11.83 -31.27 13.47
N VAL A 175 -11.84 -30.26 14.36
CA VAL A 175 -11.17 -28.98 14.16
C VAL A 175 -9.97 -28.92 15.12
N GLU A 176 -8.76 -28.90 14.58
CA GLU A 176 -7.55 -28.81 15.41
C GLU A 176 -7.19 -27.38 15.76
N ARG A 177 -7.45 -26.45 14.83
CA ARG A 177 -7.24 -25.01 15.00
C ARG A 177 -8.40 -24.23 14.40
N ALA A 178 -8.96 -23.31 15.17
CA ALA A 178 -10.10 -22.52 14.72
C ALA A 178 -9.71 -21.59 13.54
N GLY A 179 -10.56 -21.53 12.53
CA GLY A 179 -10.49 -20.53 11.47
C GLY A 179 -11.15 -19.23 11.94
N TRP A 180 -10.71 -18.11 11.39
CA TRP A 180 -11.22 -16.78 11.74
C TRP A 180 -11.37 -15.91 10.49
N LYS A 181 -12.43 -15.09 10.46
CA LYS A 181 -12.72 -14.11 9.41
C LYS A 181 -13.05 -12.75 10.01
N ASN A 182 -12.75 -11.67 9.30
CA ASN A 182 -13.16 -10.31 9.63
C ASN A 182 -14.11 -9.81 8.53
N GLY A 183 -15.40 -9.71 8.86
CA GLY A 183 -16.45 -9.56 7.85
C GLY A 183 -16.36 -10.65 6.77
N ASP A 184 -16.21 -10.21 5.51
CA ASP A 184 -16.09 -11.09 4.33
C ASP A 184 -14.65 -11.56 4.05
N ARG A 185 -13.64 -11.01 4.73
CA ARG A 185 -12.22 -11.35 4.48
C ARG A 185 -11.71 -12.36 5.51
N LEU A 186 -11.25 -13.51 5.03
CA LEU A 186 -10.61 -14.55 5.86
C LEU A 186 -9.32 -14.00 6.49
N LEU A 187 -9.13 -14.25 7.79
CA LEU A 187 -7.88 -13.98 8.51
C LEU A 187 -6.96 -15.21 8.48
N ARG A 188 -7.56 -16.38 8.76
CA ARG A 188 -6.87 -17.67 8.87
C ARG A 188 -7.87 -18.79 8.59
N PRO A 189 -7.57 -19.78 7.72
CA PRO A 189 -8.43 -20.93 7.53
C PRO A 189 -8.52 -21.78 8.80
N ALA A 190 -9.59 -22.57 8.94
CA ALA A 190 -9.69 -23.56 10.00
C ALA A 190 -8.85 -24.80 9.64
N ALA A 191 -7.94 -25.22 10.53
CA ALA A 191 -7.18 -26.45 10.33
C ALA A 191 -8.03 -27.65 10.76
N VAL A 192 -8.45 -28.46 9.80
CA VAL A 192 -9.46 -29.51 10.00
C VAL A 192 -8.98 -30.89 9.56
N VAL A 193 -9.52 -31.90 10.23
CA VAL A 193 -9.43 -33.31 9.82
C VAL A 193 -10.66 -33.62 8.97
N VAL A 194 -10.47 -34.13 7.75
CA VAL A 194 -11.57 -34.40 6.81
C VAL A 194 -11.87 -35.90 6.77
N VAL A 195 -13.16 -36.25 6.71
CA VAL A 195 -13.60 -37.64 6.54
C VAL A 195 -13.43 -38.06 5.08
N ARG A 196 -12.76 -39.20 4.86
CA ARG A 196 -12.73 -39.88 3.56
C ARG A 196 -12.78 -41.39 3.78
N ASN A 197 -13.94 -41.98 3.51
CA ASN A 197 -14.09 -43.42 3.48
C ASN A 197 -13.60 -43.90 2.13
N GLY A 198 -12.47 -44.63 2.13
CA GLY A 198 -11.84 -45.09 0.90
C GLY A 198 -12.84 -45.85 0.03
N ALA A 199 -13.10 -45.36 -1.17
CA ALA A 199 -13.90 -46.08 -2.16
C ALA A 199 -13.23 -47.43 -2.45
N THR A 200 -13.99 -48.51 -2.25
CA THR A 200 -13.66 -49.87 -2.69
C THR A 200 -13.83 -50.01 -4.20
#